data_AF-A0A7L0CSJ4-F1
#
_entry.id   AF-A0A7L0CSJ4-F1
#
_cell.length_a   1.000
_cell.length_b   1.000
_cell.length_c   1.000
_cell.angle_alpha   90.00
_cell.angle_beta   90.00
_cell.angle_gamma   90.00
#
_symmetry.space_group_name_H-M   'P 1'
#
loop_
_entity.id
_entity.type
_entity.pdbx_description
1 polymer ?
#
loop_
_entity_poly.entity_id
_entity_poly.type
_entity_poly.pdbx_seq_one_letter_code
_entity_poly.pdbx_strand_id
1 'polypeptide(L)'
;ACALGRRPPPAAVRCQPAGACFSAHLANGSYAEARSACGRRRGDLAWVSGEEELGLLLELLAEAAAAAGPAPSLFWVGLKRNASACTDAERPLRGFSWESGGGAVPQEVPAALGRWVKEPVRSCLMVRCAGLQLAAAGAAAPGGGPGWGWKE
;
A
#
# COMPACT_ATOMS: atom_id res chain seq x y z
N ALA A 1 29.39 23.55 -4.36
CA ALA A 1 29.34 22.23 -5.02
C ALA A 1 27.99 21.59 -4.71
N CYS A 2 27.13 21.39 -5.71
CA CYS A 2 25.88 20.66 -5.52
C CYS A 2 26.13 19.21 -5.92
N ALA A 3 26.15 18.31 -4.94
CA ALA A 3 26.04 16.89 -5.25
C ALA A 3 24.66 16.69 -5.87
N LEU A 4 24.61 16.25 -7.13
CA LEU A 4 23.36 15.78 -7.75
C LEU A 4 22.80 14.71 -6.82
N GLY A 5 21.72 15.06 -6.11
CA GLY A 5 21.28 14.35 -4.92
C GLY A 5 21.12 12.86 -5.17
N ARG A 6 22.03 12.06 -4.60
CA ARG A 6 21.80 10.61 -4.47
C ARG A 6 20.51 10.46 -3.69
N ARG A 7 19.51 9.89 -4.34
CA ARG A 7 18.27 9.53 -3.69
C ARG A 7 18.57 8.55 -2.56
N PRO A 8 17.88 8.65 -1.41
CA PRO A 8 17.98 7.64 -0.39
C PRO A 8 17.66 6.27 -0.99
N PRO A 9 18.46 5.23 -0.68
CA PRO A 9 18.13 3.87 -1.08
C PRO A 9 16.80 3.45 -0.45
N PRO A 10 16.10 2.47 -1.06
CA PRO A 10 14.95 1.85 -0.41
C PRO A 10 15.37 1.21 0.91
N ALA A 11 14.45 1.19 1.88
CA ALA A 11 14.65 0.50 3.14
C ALA A 11 14.65 -1.01 2.98
N ALA A 12 13.87 -1.53 2.02
CA ALA A 12 13.84 -2.93 1.66
C ALA A 12 13.41 -3.09 0.19
N VAL A 13 13.76 -4.22 -0.41
CA VAL A 13 13.36 -4.62 -1.77
C VAL A 13 13.02 -6.10 -1.81
N ARG A 14 11.96 -6.46 -2.53
CA ARG A 14 11.54 -7.84 -2.79
C ARG A 14 11.10 -7.95 -4.24
N CYS A 15 11.47 -9.04 -4.91
CA CYS A 15 11.11 -9.29 -6.30
C CYS A 15 10.56 -10.70 -6.44
N GLN A 16 9.56 -10.87 -7.31
CA GLN A 16 9.16 -12.19 -7.76
C GLN A 16 10.14 -12.70 -8.83
N PRO A 17 10.38 -14.03 -8.91
CA PRO A 17 11.30 -14.62 -9.89
C PRO A 17 11.00 -14.26 -11.35
N ALA A 18 9.74 -14.00 -11.70
CA ALA A 18 9.29 -13.82 -13.08
C ALA A 18 8.78 -12.40 -13.41
N GLY A 19 9.03 -11.37 -12.58
CA GLY A 19 8.59 -10.03 -12.96
C GLY A 19 8.72 -8.94 -11.91
N ALA A 20 7.65 -8.72 -11.15
CA ALA A 20 7.47 -7.49 -10.38
C ALA A 20 8.46 -7.37 -9.21
N CYS A 21 9.01 -6.17 -9.04
CA CYS A 21 9.81 -5.80 -7.88
C CYS A 21 9.10 -4.69 -7.11
N PHE A 22 9.01 -4.88 -5.79
CA PHE A 22 8.51 -3.89 -4.86
C PHE A 22 9.67 -3.31 -4.06
N SER A 23 9.58 -2.02 -3.73
CA SER A 23 10.57 -1.35 -2.88
C SER A 23 9.86 -0.48 -1.86
N ALA A 24 10.31 -0.55 -0.61
CA ALA A 24 9.78 0.23 0.49
C ALA A 24 10.67 1.45 0.76
N HIS A 25 10.06 2.59 1.06
CA HIS A 25 10.75 3.86 1.34
C HIS A 25 10.16 4.47 2.61
N LEU A 26 11.01 4.94 3.52
CA LEU A 26 10.61 5.49 4.82
C LEU A 26 10.46 7.02 4.83
N ALA A 27 10.51 7.65 3.66
CA ALA A 27 10.29 9.09 3.55
C ALA A 27 8.83 9.43 3.87
N ASN A 28 8.61 10.25 4.90
CA ASN A 28 7.28 10.74 5.24
C ASN A 28 6.79 11.75 4.19
N GLY A 29 5.50 11.73 3.90
CA GLY A 29 4.90 12.62 2.91
C GLY A 29 3.44 12.27 2.61
N SER A 30 2.78 13.15 1.88
CA SER A 30 1.45 12.91 1.33
C SER A 30 1.46 11.80 0.28
N TYR A 31 0.27 11.26 -0.01
CA TYR A 31 0.08 10.29 -1.10
C TYR A 31 0.64 10.80 -2.44
N ALA A 32 0.39 12.07 -2.77
CA ALA A 32 0.85 12.67 -4.02
C ALA A 32 2.38 12.77 -4.09
N GLU A 33 3.03 13.12 -2.98
CA GLU A 33 4.49 13.17 -2.89
C GLU A 33 5.11 11.77 -2.99
N ALA A 34 4.51 10.78 -2.31
CA ALA A 34 4.93 9.38 -2.39
C ALA A 34 4.80 8.85 -3.82
N ARG A 35 3.66 9.08 -4.48
CA ARG A 35 3.44 8.71 -5.89
C ARG A 35 4.45 9.37 -6.82
N SER A 36 4.67 10.68 -6.66
CA SER A 36 5.67 11.42 -7.42
C SER A 36 7.10 10.86 -7.20
N ALA A 37 7.43 10.45 -5.97
CA ALA A 37 8.71 9.84 -5.65
C ALA A 37 8.91 8.46 -6.28
N CYS A 38 7.84 7.65 -6.38
CA CYS A 38 7.83 6.38 -7.11
C CYS A 38 7.93 6.58 -8.63
N GLY A 39 7.16 7.51 -9.20
CA GLY A 39 7.24 7.89 -10.62
C GLY A 39 8.64 8.33 -11.03
N ARG A 40 9.27 9.14 -10.17
CA ARG A 40 10.66 9.54 -10.31
C ARG A 40 11.64 8.37 -10.37
N ARG A 41 11.31 7.21 -9.78
CA ARG A 41 12.09 5.94 -9.79
C ARG A 41 11.70 5.00 -10.93
N ARG A 42 10.92 5.47 -11.90
CA ARG A 42 10.41 4.67 -13.03
C ARG A 42 9.45 3.54 -12.57
N GLY A 43 8.72 3.76 -11.48
CA GLY A 43 7.65 2.90 -10.99
C GLY A 43 6.40 3.72 -10.67
N ASP A 44 5.49 3.15 -9.88
CA ASP A 44 4.33 3.83 -9.31
C ASP A 44 4.15 3.36 -7.85
N LEU A 45 3.15 3.87 -7.14
CA LEU A 45 2.75 3.26 -5.86
C LEU A 45 2.36 1.79 -6.09
N ALA A 46 2.76 0.94 -5.16
CA ALA A 46 2.54 -0.50 -5.26
C ALA A 46 1.05 -0.85 -5.35
N TRP A 47 0.70 -1.79 -6.20
CA TRP A 47 -0.61 -2.43 -6.27
C TRP A 47 -0.39 -3.93 -6.32
N VAL A 48 -1.41 -4.70 -5.94
CA VAL A 48 -1.35 -6.17 -5.94
C VAL A 48 -2.59 -6.74 -6.61
N SER A 49 -2.38 -7.77 -7.42
CA SER A 49 -3.39 -8.51 -8.17
C SER A 49 -3.92 -9.73 -7.42
N GLY A 50 -3.16 -10.24 -6.45
CA GLY A 50 -3.44 -11.51 -5.77
C GLY A 50 -2.83 -11.63 -4.38
N GLU A 51 -3.12 -12.73 -3.71
CA GLU A 51 -2.63 -13.03 -2.36
C GLU A 51 -1.11 -13.26 -2.31
N GLU A 52 -0.52 -13.80 -3.37
CA GLU A 52 0.93 -14.02 -3.44
C GLU A 52 1.70 -12.69 -3.39
N GLU A 53 1.31 -11.73 -4.25
CA GLU A 53 1.91 -10.39 -4.28
C GLU A 53 1.62 -9.62 -2.99
N LEU A 54 0.44 -9.83 -2.39
CA LEU A 54 0.12 -9.27 -1.07
C LEU A 54 1.05 -9.82 0.02
N GLY A 55 1.30 -11.12 0.05
CA GLY A 55 2.24 -11.74 0.99
C GLY A 55 3.63 -11.15 0.86
N LEU A 56 4.12 -11.04 -0.37
CA LEU A 56 5.43 -10.45 -0.67
C LEU A 56 5.51 -8.97 -0.28
N LEU A 57 4.42 -8.20 -0.48
CA LEU A 57 4.32 -6.82 -0.02
C LEU A 57 4.33 -6.72 1.51
N LEU A 58 3.62 -7.59 2.21
CA LEU A 58 3.58 -7.61 3.68
C LEU A 58 4.95 -7.92 4.28
N GLU A 59 5.67 -8.91 3.74
CA GLU A 59 7.04 -9.23 4.18
C GLU A 59 8.01 -8.07 3.95
N LEU A 60 7.93 -7.43 2.77
CA LEU A 60 8.72 -6.24 2.44
C LEU A 60 8.49 -5.11 3.45
N LEU A 61 7.23 -4.82 3.75
CA LEU A 61 6.86 -3.73 4.64
C LEU A 61 7.18 -4.06 6.10
N ALA A 62 7.13 -5.33 6.51
CA ALA A 62 7.55 -5.76 7.83
C ALA A 62 9.08 -5.56 8.03
N GLU A 63 9.89 -5.90 7.02
CA GLU A 63 11.34 -5.61 7.03
C GLU A 63 11.61 -4.11 7.10
N ALA A 64 10.91 -3.32 6.28
CA ALA A 64 11.06 -1.86 6.28
C ALA A 64 10.63 -1.24 7.61
N ALA A 65 9.55 -1.73 8.23
CA ALA A 65 9.07 -1.26 9.53
C ALA A 65 10.05 -1.61 10.66
N ALA A 66 10.65 -2.81 10.62
CA ALA A 66 11.68 -3.20 11.59
C ALA A 66 12.90 -2.26 11.55
N ALA A 67 13.26 -1.75 10.37
CA ALA A 67 14.33 -0.75 10.21
C ALA A 67 13.93 0.67 10.67
N ALA A 68 12.63 0.99 10.77
CA ALA A 68 12.12 2.33 11.08
C ALA A 68 11.92 2.60 12.58
N GLY A 69 11.86 1.57 13.42
CA GLY A 69 11.64 1.68 14.87
C GLY A 69 10.19 1.38 15.32
N PRO A 70 9.88 1.50 16.63
CA PRO A 70 8.62 0.99 17.19
C PRO A 70 7.43 1.92 16.94
N ALA A 71 6.57 1.57 15.97
CA ALA A 71 5.19 2.05 15.85
C ALA A 71 4.43 1.25 14.77
N PRO A 72 3.07 1.22 14.80
CA PRO A 72 2.32 0.74 13.65
C PRO A 72 2.68 1.60 12.44
N SER A 73 3.26 0.99 11.42
CA SER A 73 3.76 1.68 10.25
C SER A 73 2.67 1.69 9.17
N LEU A 74 2.34 2.89 8.67
CA LEU A 74 1.44 3.08 7.56
C LEU A 74 2.25 3.38 6.30
N PHE A 75 2.06 2.57 5.27
CA PHE A 75 2.73 2.74 3.98
C PHE A 75 1.74 3.08 2.90
N TRP A 76 2.02 4.13 2.11
CA TRP A 76 1.21 4.44 0.95
C TRP A 76 1.34 3.35 -0.12
N VAL A 77 0.20 2.93 -0.66
CA VAL A 77 0.07 2.03 -1.80
C VAL A 77 -0.82 2.69 -2.84
N GLY A 78 -0.93 2.12 -4.03
CA GLY A 78 -1.70 2.68 -5.15
C GLY A 78 -3.23 2.58 -4.96
N LEU A 79 -3.75 2.53 -3.73
CA LEU A 79 -5.17 2.33 -3.46
C LEU A 79 -5.87 3.69 -3.26
N LYS A 80 -6.87 3.98 -4.09
CA LYS A 80 -7.58 5.27 -4.09
C LYS A 80 -9.05 5.12 -4.45
N ARG A 81 -9.90 5.93 -3.84
CA ARG A 81 -11.28 6.15 -4.24
C ARG A 81 -11.39 7.54 -4.86
N ASN A 82 -11.78 7.60 -6.13
CA ASN A 82 -12.00 8.87 -6.83
C ASN A 82 -13.31 9.52 -6.36
N ALA A 83 -13.47 10.82 -6.64
CA ALA A 83 -14.79 11.43 -6.57
C ALA A 83 -15.76 10.65 -7.49
N SER A 84 -17.06 10.66 -7.16
CA SER A 84 -18.14 9.84 -7.73
C SER A 84 -18.07 8.34 -7.50
N ALA A 85 -16.95 7.78 -7.01
CA ALA A 85 -16.90 6.41 -6.53
C ALA A 85 -17.40 6.35 -5.08
N CYS A 86 -18.59 5.78 -4.87
CA CYS A 86 -19.21 5.67 -3.55
C CYS A 86 -18.53 4.59 -2.70
N THR A 87 -18.45 4.82 -1.39
CA THR A 87 -18.19 3.75 -0.42
C THR A 87 -19.32 2.72 -0.45
N ASP A 88 -18.98 1.46 -0.67
CA ASP A 88 -19.92 0.34 -0.73
C ASP A 88 -19.40 -0.81 0.15
N ALA A 89 -20.07 -1.04 1.29
CA ALA A 89 -19.66 -2.04 2.28
C ALA A 89 -19.67 -3.47 1.73
N GLU A 90 -20.49 -3.73 0.72
CA GLU A 90 -20.64 -5.05 0.10
C GLU A 90 -19.51 -5.35 -0.90
N ARG A 91 -18.73 -4.33 -1.31
CA ARG A 91 -17.58 -4.50 -2.20
C ARG A 91 -16.29 -4.70 -1.42
N PRO A 92 -15.37 -5.58 -1.86
CA PRO A 92 -14.12 -5.88 -1.14
C PRO A 92 -13.31 -4.63 -0.75
N LEU A 93 -13.08 -3.71 -1.69
CA LEU A 93 -12.29 -2.48 -1.46
C LEU A 93 -13.14 -1.25 -1.15
N ARG A 94 -14.42 -1.38 -0.83
CA ARG A 94 -15.25 -0.23 -0.40
C ARG A 94 -15.26 0.95 -1.39
N GLY A 95 -15.24 0.64 -2.68
CA GLY A 95 -15.20 1.64 -3.76
C GLY A 95 -13.79 2.18 -4.08
N PHE A 96 -12.75 1.80 -3.33
CA PHE A 96 -11.37 2.05 -3.73
C PHE A 96 -10.96 1.13 -4.88
N SER A 97 -10.05 1.62 -5.71
CA SER A 97 -9.42 0.87 -6.79
C SER A 97 -7.92 1.15 -6.84
N TRP A 98 -7.20 0.26 -7.50
CA TRP A 98 -5.78 0.44 -7.76
C TRP A 98 -5.58 1.51 -8.84
N GLU A 99 -4.81 2.55 -8.54
CA GLU A 99 -4.30 3.50 -9.52
C GLU A 99 -3.21 2.81 -10.35
N SER A 100 -3.61 2.06 -11.38
CA SER A 100 -2.63 1.47 -12.29
C SER A 100 -1.90 2.56 -13.08
N GLY A 101 -0.60 2.37 -13.30
CA GLY A 101 0.16 3.02 -14.36
C GLY A 101 0.02 2.30 -15.72
N GLY A 102 -1.13 1.68 -16.04
CA GLY A 102 -1.32 1.05 -17.36
C GLY A 102 -2.09 -0.27 -17.42
N GLY A 103 -3.30 -0.35 -16.85
CA GLY A 103 -4.37 -1.15 -17.49
C GLY A 103 -4.70 -2.54 -16.93
N ALA A 104 -4.01 -3.07 -15.93
CA ALA A 104 -4.43 -4.30 -15.26
C ALA A 104 -5.10 -3.97 -13.92
N VAL A 105 -6.32 -3.45 -13.97
CA VAL A 105 -7.20 -3.49 -12.79
C VAL A 105 -7.60 -4.96 -12.62
N PRO A 106 -7.42 -5.58 -11.44
CA PRO A 106 -7.92 -6.93 -11.20
C PRO A 106 -9.42 -6.96 -11.49
N GLN A 107 -9.84 -7.83 -12.42
CA GLN A 107 -11.26 -7.98 -12.79
C GLN A 107 -12.08 -8.43 -11.57
N GLU A 108 -11.44 -9.16 -10.65
CA GLU A 108 -11.96 -9.51 -9.34
C GLU A 108 -10.90 -9.21 -8.28
N VAL A 109 -11.34 -8.64 -7.15
CA VAL A 109 -10.47 -8.42 -6.00
C VAL A 109 -10.62 -9.62 -5.06
N PRO A 110 -9.55 -10.39 -4.79
CA PRO A 110 -9.57 -11.45 -3.80
C PRO A 110 -10.16 -10.99 -2.46
N ALA A 111 -10.98 -11.81 -1.83
CA ALA A 111 -11.62 -11.49 -0.56
C ALA A 111 -10.60 -11.15 0.56
N ALA A 112 -9.41 -11.74 0.51
CA ALA A 112 -8.30 -11.42 1.42
C ALA A 112 -7.88 -9.94 1.37
N LEU A 113 -8.02 -9.28 0.22
CA LEU A 113 -7.76 -7.84 0.06
C LEU A 113 -8.90 -6.97 0.61
N GLY A 114 -9.99 -7.54 1.14
CA GLY A 114 -11.09 -6.78 1.75
C GLY A 114 -10.87 -6.34 3.20
N ARG A 115 -9.65 -6.47 3.73
CA ARG A 115 -9.34 -6.23 5.15
C ARG A 115 -9.04 -4.76 5.43
N TRP A 116 -9.93 -4.10 6.18
CA TRP A 116 -9.77 -2.71 6.62
C TRP A 116 -9.53 -2.67 8.14
N VAL A 117 -8.60 -1.82 8.60
CA VAL A 117 -8.38 -1.59 10.04
C VAL A 117 -9.61 -0.95 10.66
N LYS A 118 -10.23 -0.03 9.92
CA LYS A 118 -11.50 0.61 10.23
C LYS A 118 -12.25 0.83 8.92
N GLU A 119 -13.56 0.66 8.97
CA GLU A 119 -14.42 0.92 7.82
C GLU A 119 -14.21 2.35 7.28
N PRO A 120 -13.99 2.52 5.96
CA PRO A 120 -13.79 3.83 5.34
C PRO A 120 -14.96 4.79 5.55
N VAL A 121 -14.68 6.10 5.46
CA VAL A 121 -15.74 7.10 5.54
C VAL A 121 -16.70 6.92 4.37
N ARG A 122 -17.99 6.77 4.67
CA ARG A 122 -19.07 6.72 3.68
C ARG A 122 -19.15 8.05 2.94
N SER A 123 -18.64 8.11 1.73
CA SER A 123 -18.63 9.32 0.90
C SER A 123 -18.46 8.97 -0.57
N CYS A 124 -19.02 9.81 -1.45
CA CYS A 124 -18.89 9.72 -2.91
C CYS A 124 -18.45 11.05 -3.55
N LEU A 125 -18.14 12.06 -2.74
CA LEU A 125 -17.90 13.43 -3.22
C LEU A 125 -16.43 13.82 -3.21
N MET A 126 -15.60 13.07 -2.46
CA MET A 126 -14.21 13.43 -2.23
C MET A 126 -13.28 12.28 -2.61
N VAL A 127 -12.13 12.65 -3.15
CA VAL A 127 -11.03 11.72 -3.36
C VAL A 127 -10.49 11.27 -2.00
N ARG A 128 -10.27 9.97 -1.85
CA ARG A 128 -9.64 9.36 -0.67
C ARG A 128 -8.53 8.43 -1.11
N CYS A 129 -7.44 8.38 -0.37
CA CYS A 129 -6.34 7.46 -0.59
C CYS A 129 -6.23 6.53 0.60
N ALA A 130 -5.68 5.34 0.41
CA ALA A 130 -5.46 4.40 1.50
C ALA A 130 -4.00 3.93 1.53
N GLY A 131 -3.53 3.64 2.73
CA GLY A 131 -2.26 2.97 2.98
C GLY A 131 -2.47 1.59 3.59
N LEU A 132 -1.42 0.78 3.57
CA LEU A 132 -1.35 -0.49 4.29
C LEU A 132 -0.77 -0.23 5.68
N GLN A 133 -1.57 -0.51 6.71
CA GLN A 133 -1.12 -0.42 8.09
C GLN A 133 -0.69 -1.79 8.59
N LEU A 134 0.54 -1.86 9.12
CA LEU A 134 1.02 -3.00 9.90
C LEU A 134 0.75 -2.75 11.39
N ALA A 135 0.33 -3.79 12.10
CA ALA A 135 0.25 -3.80 13.54
C ALA A 135 1.66 -3.74 14.14
N ALA A 136 1.76 -3.26 15.38
CA ALA A 136 3.02 -3.30 16.11
C ALA A 136 3.52 -4.75 16.22
N ALA A 137 4.82 -4.96 16.07
CA ALA A 137 5.44 -6.27 16.27
C ALA A 137 5.05 -6.82 17.65
N GLY A 138 4.42 -8.00 17.68
CA GLY A 138 3.90 -8.64 18.90
C GLY A 138 2.37 -8.53 19.11
N ALA A 139 1.67 -7.67 18.36
CA ALA A 139 0.21 -7.66 18.34
C ALA A 139 -0.29 -8.67 17.29
N ALA A 140 -0.40 -9.94 17.68
CA ALA A 140 -1.08 -10.94 16.87
C ALA A 140 -2.53 -10.51 16.67
N ALA A 141 -3.01 -10.51 15.43
CA ALA A 141 -4.44 -10.40 15.18
C ALA A 141 -5.15 -11.61 15.81
N PRO A 142 -6.40 -11.49 16.27
CA PRO A 142 -7.20 -12.67 16.60
C PRO A 142 -7.28 -13.56 15.34
N GLY A 143 -6.59 -14.70 15.36
CA GLY A 143 -6.40 -15.58 14.18
C GLY A 143 -4.96 -15.79 13.71
N GLY A 144 -3.93 -15.30 14.42
CA GLY A 144 -2.53 -15.76 14.27
C GLY A 144 -1.74 -15.23 13.07
N GLY A 145 -2.34 -14.39 12.22
CA GLY A 145 -1.61 -13.65 11.18
C GLY A 145 -1.00 -12.33 11.71
N PRO A 146 0.00 -11.75 11.02
CA PRO A 146 0.43 -10.38 11.30
C PRO A 146 -0.80 -9.46 11.19
N GLY A 147 -1.05 -8.65 12.22
CA GLY A 147 -2.16 -7.70 12.16
C GLY A 147 -1.90 -6.70 11.04
N TRP A 148 -2.74 -6.69 10.01
CA TRP A 148 -2.65 -5.71 8.94
C TRP A 148 -4.04 -5.36 8.41
N GLY A 149 -4.14 -4.19 7.79
CA GLY A 149 -5.35 -3.79 7.08
C GLY A 149 -5.13 -2.49 6.32
N TRP A 150 -6.04 -2.19 5.41
CA TRP A 150 -6.11 -0.88 4.76
C TRP A 150 -6.58 0.18 5.73
N LYS A 151 -6.03 1.38 5.58
CA LYS A 151 -6.42 2.56 6.33
C LYS A 151 -6.56 3.76 5.39
N GLU A 152 -7.75 4.36 5.39
CA GLU A 152 -8.03 5.67 4.77
C GLU A 152 -7.35 6.81 5.55
#